data_AF-A0A149U479-F1
#
_entry.id   AF-A0A149U479-F1
#
_cell.length_a   1.000
_cell.length_b   1.000
_cell.length_c   1.000
_cell.angle_alpha   90.00
_cell.angle_beta   90.00
_cell.angle_gamma   90.00
#
_symmetry.space_group_name_H-M   'P 1'
#
loop_
_entity.id
_entity.type
_entity.pdbx_description
1 polymer ?
#
loop_
_entity_poly.entity_id
_entity_poly.type
_entity_poly.pdbx_seq_one_letter_code
_entity_poly.pdbx_strand_id
1 'polypeptide(L)'
;MGYPNKLARLTDEQRALMVKEYLAGATCEALSRKYGCRPRTLREYIKRSVPPGQYRHGSALVITDAVLKKAKELSGNSVARKDIAEQLGVNLKTLEDAFRRRGQTLTTRPFRTRRETLSIIVDCIKAGLSQEEMAKRAGITAASLTTNKHYRDAMKLVGSTQKPAAPEPKAVNIADLSQEERNAIAANAIWRGLERWRGANR
;
A
#
# COMPACT_ATOMS: atom_id res chain seq x y z
N MET A 1 -26.45 47.87 16.77
CA MET A 1 -27.29 47.71 15.56
C MET A 1 -27.27 46.27 15.08
N GLY A 2 -28.38 45.55 15.24
CA GLY A 2 -28.54 44.22 14.63
C GLY A 2 -28.69 44.38 13.11
N TYR A 3 -27.81 43.74 12.34
CA TYR A 3 -27.93 43.77 10.88
C TYR A 3 -29.22 43.05 10.46
N PRO A 4 -30.01 43.61 9.52
CA PRO A 4 -31.25 42.99 9.08
C PRO A 4 -30.96 41.58 8.56
N ASN A 5 -31.70 40.61 9.09
CA ASN A 5 -31.56 39.21 8.72
C ASN A 5 -32.04 39.01 7.28
N LYS A 6 -31.15 39.19 6.30
CA LYS A 6 -31.49 39.09 4.85
C LYS A 6 -32.09 37.74 4.46
N LEU A 7 -31.86 36.68 5.25
CA LEU A 7 -32.52 35.38 5.08
C LEU A 7 -34.04 35.46 5.26
N ALA A 8 -34.54 36.36 6.13
CA ALA A 8 -35.97 36.57 6.31
C ALA A 8 -36.64 37.23 5.07
N ARG A 9 -35.84 37.87 4.20
CA ARG A 9 -36.33 38.48 2.95
C ARG A 9 -36.35 37.52 1.76
N LEU A 10 -35.72 36.34 1.88
CA LEU A 10 -35.76 35.33 0.83
C LEU A 10 -37.12 34.62 0.84
N THR A 11 -37.68 34.43 -0.36
CA THR A 11 -38.89 33.63 -0.57
C THR A 11 -38.61 32.15 -0.27
N ASP A 12 -39.66 31.39 0.03
CA ASP A 12 -39.50 29.96 0.33
C ASP A 12 -38.92 29.17 -0.86
N GLU A 13 -39.24 29.57 -2.09
CA GLU A 13 -38.65 29.02 -3.32
C GLU A 13 -37.15 29.27 -3.40
N GLN A 14 -36.69 30.48 -3.07
CA GLN A 14 -35.26 30.81 -3.05
C GLN A 14 -34.52 30.02 -1.98
N ARG A 15 -35.17 29.76 -0.84
CA ARG A 15 -34.59 28.93 0.22
C ARG A 15 -34.49 27.46 -0.19
N ALA A 16 -35.51 26.92 -0.86
CA ALA A 16 -35.48 25.56 -1.40
C ALA A 16 -34.38 25.38 -2.46
N LEU A 17 -34.25 26.34 -3.38
CA LEU A 17 -33.16 26.36 -4.37
C LEU A 17 -31.78 26.43 -3.70
N MET A 18 -31.62 27.26 -2.67
CA MET A 18 -30.37 27.36 -1.92
C MET A 18 -30.00 26.01 -1.26
N VAL A 19 -30.97 25.29 -0.67
CA VAL A 19 -30.72 23.95 -0.10
C VAL A 19 -30.38 22.93 -1.19
N LYS A 20 -31.04 23.00 -2.36
CA LYS A 20 -30.74 22.13 -3.51
C LYS A 20 -29.33 22.37 -4.05
N GLU A 21 -28.93 23.64 -4.24
CA GLU A 21 -27.58 24.00 -4.69
C GLU A 21 -26.51 23.60 -3.69
N TYR A 22 -26.82 23.75 -2.39
CA TYR A 22 -26.00 23.20 -1.34
C TYR A 22 -25.86 21.69 -1.49
N LEU A 23 -26.95 20.90 -1.53
CA LEU A 23 -26.86 19.45 -1.70
C LEU A 23 -26.08 19.04 -2.96
N ALA A 24 -26.21 19.80 -4.05
CA ALA A 24 -25.47 19.60 -5.30
C ALA A 24 -23.95 19.85 -5.20
N GLY A 25 -23.50 20.64 -4.22
CA GLY A 25 -22.07 20.84 -3.98
C GLY A 25 -21.64 22.26 -3.65
N ALA A 26 -22.54 23.25 -3.67
CA ALA A 26 -22.15 24.63 -3.45
C ALA A 26 -21.64 24.89 -2.02
N THR A 27 -20.55 25.63 -1.87
CA THR A 27 -20.04 26.04 -0.56
C THR A 27 -20.94 27.11 0.05
N CYS A 28 -21.00 27.16 1.40
CA CYS A 28 -21.74 28.22 2.08
C CYS A 28 -21.23 29.62 1.72
N GLU A 29 -19.95 29.76 1.35
CA GLU A 29 -19.36 31.01 0.88
C GLU A 29 -19.87 31.39 -0.51
N ALA A 30 -19.90 30.46 -1.47
CA ALA A 30 -20.46 30.70 -2.79
C ALA A 30 -21.95 31.08 -2.70
N LEU A 31 -22.72 30.36 -1.89
CA LEU A 31 -24.12 30.68 -1.64
C LEU A 31 -24.28 32.02 -0.93
N SER A 32 -23.40 32.37 0.01
CA SER A 32 -23.45 33.68 0.69
C SER A 32 -23.27 34.84 -0.27
N ARG A 33 -22.38 34.71 -1.27
CA ARG A 33 -22.15 35.71 -2.30
C ARG A 33 -23.36 35.80 -3.23
N LYS A 34 -23.89 34.65 -3.67
CA LYS A 34 -25.02 34.57 -4.60
C LYS A 34 -26.32 35.13 -4.02
N TYR A 35 -26.64 34.79 -2.77
CA TYR A 35 -27.88 35.19 -2.10
C TYR A 35 -27.70 36.41 -1.19
N GLY A 36 -26.51 37.03 -1.17
CA GLY A 36 -26.21 38.23 -0.37
C GLY A 36 -26.40 38.06 1.13
N CYS A 37 -26.34 36.82 1.64
CA CYS A 37 -26.60 36.47 3.03
C CYS A 37 -25.29 36.31 3.80
N ARG A 38 -25.32 36.47 5.13
CA ARG A 38 -24.13 36.23 5.96
C ARG A 38 -23.80 34.74 6.03
N PRO A 39 -22.53 34.33 5.86
CA PRO A 39 -22.13 32.92 5.89
C PRO A 39 -22.52 32.18 7.17
N ARG A 40 -22.54 32.87 8.32
CA ARG A 40 -22.95 32.28 9.62
C ARG A 40 -24.44 31.97 9.64
N THR A 41 -25.28 32.92 9.26
CA THR A 41 -26.74 32.76 9.24
C THR A 41 -27.16 31.69 8.23
N LEU A 42 -26.50 31.67 7.07
CA LEU A 42 -26.71 30.65 6.04
C LEU A 42 -26.31 29.26 6.53
N ARG A 43 -25.20 29.14 7.27
CA ARG A 43 -24.81 27.88 7.94
C ARG A 43 -25.86 27.39 8.93
N GLU A 44 -26.35 28.27 9.80
CA GLU A 44 -27.37 27.92 10.79
C GLU A 44 -28.68 27.48 10.14
N TYR A 45 -29.09 28.17 9.05
CA TYR A 45 -30.26 27.79 8.26
C TYR A 45 -30.08 26.42 7.60
N ILE A 46 -29.00 26.23 6.82
CA ILE A 46 -28.73 24.97 6.12
C ILE A 46 -28.60 23.81 7.11
N LYS A 47 -27.99 24.02 8.29
CA LYS A 47 -27.91 23.00 9.34
C LYS A 47 -29.29 22.51 9.81
N ARG A 48 -30.30 23.39 9.82
CA ARG A 48 -31.67 23.06 10.22
C ARG A 48 -32.49 22.48 9.06
N SER A 49 -32.21 22.90 7.83
CA SER A 49 -33.01 22.54 6.63
C SER A 49 -32.54 21.28 5.92
N VAL A 50 -31.30 20.83 6.16
CA VAL A 50 -30.71 19.64 5.53
C VAL A 50 -30.89 18.43 6.45
N PRO A 51 -31.17 17.22 5.94
CA PRO A 51 -31.26 16.01 6.75
C PRO A 51 -30.02 15.80 7.64
N PRO A 52 -30.20 15.25 8.87
CA PRO A 52 -29.09 14.97 9.76
C PRO A 52 -28.04 14.08 9.06
N GLY A 53 -26.77 14.46 9.15
CA GLY A 53 -25.66 13.77 8.48
C GLY A 53 -25.27 14.30 7.10
N GLN A 54 -26.14 15.10 6.44
CA GLN A 54 -25.83 15.74 5.15
C GLN A 54 -25.31 17.19 5.30
N TYR A 55 -25.36 17.76 6.51
CA TYR A 55 -24.73 19.04 6.80
C TYR A 55 -23.20 18.93 6.70
N ARG A 56 -22.58 19.92 6.05
CA ARG A 56 -21.15 20.00 5.72
C ARG A 56 -20.64 21.23 6.46
N HIS A 57 -19.75 21.02 7.42
CA HIS A 57 -19.10 22.14 8.10
C HIS A 57 -18.33 23.01 7.07
N GLY A 58 -18.18 24.29 7.39
CA GLY A 58 -18.03 25.43 6.47
C GLY A 58 -16.84 25.49 5.50
N SER A 59 -16.15 24.40 5.21
CA SER A 59 -15.13 24.32 4.15
C SER A 59 -14.86 22.88 3.70
N ALA A 60 -15.70 21.91 4.06
CA ALA A 60 -15.48 20.53 3.67
C ALA A 60 -15.68 20.40 2.15
N LEU A 61 -14.58 20.21 1.44
CA LEU A 61 -14.55 19.90 0.01
C LEU A 61 -15.61 18.83 -0.30
N VAL A 62 -16.45 19.10 -1.29
CA VAL A 62 -17.53 18.18 -1.65
C VAL A 62 -16.91 16.99 -2.34
N ILE A 63 -16.84 15.89 -1.61
CA ILE A 63 -16.61 14.58 -2.23
C ILE A 63 -17.92 14.21 -2.91
N THR A 64 -17.97 14.43 -4.23
CA THR A 64 -19.11 14.06 -5.05
C THR A 64 -19.25 12.54 -5.10
N ASP A 65 -20.44 12.05 -5.42
CA ASP A 65 -20.71 10.63 -5.62
C ASP A 65 -19.78 10.01 -6.66
N ALA A 66 -19.39 10.80 -7.67
CA ALA A 66 -18.41 10.40 -8.67
C ALA A 66 -17.01 10.18 -8.05
N VAL A 67 -16.57 11.05 -7.14
CA VAL A 67 -15.30 10.88 -6.42
C VAL A 67 -15.35 9.67 -5.50
N LEU A 68 -16.47 9.42 -4.82
CA LEU A 68 -16.63 8.21 -3.99
C LEU A 68 -16.64 6.93 -4.82
N LYS A 69 -17.28 6.94 -6.00
CA LYS A 69 -17.28 5.80 -6.92
C LYS A 69 -15.86 5.49 -7.39
N LYS A 70 -15.12 6.51 -7.84
CA LYS A 70 -13.70 6.38 -8.22
C LYS A 70 -12.84 5.89 -7.05
N ALA A 71 -13.05 6.43 -5.84
CA ALA A 71 -12.33 5.99 -4.64
C ALA A 71 -12.59 4.49 -4.34
N LYS A 72 -13.82 4.02 -4.53
CA LYS A 72 -14.19 2.62 -4.33
C LYS A 72 -13.56 1.70 -5.38
N GLU A 73 -13.52 2.12 -6.64
CA GLU A 73 -12.84 1.40 -7.72
C GLU A 73 -11.34 1.29 -7.44
N LEU A 74 -10.68 2.38 -7.04
CA LEU A 74 -9.26 2.39 -6.67
C LEU A 74 -8.97 1.54 -5.43
N SER A 75 -9.91 1.47 -4.48
CA SER A 75 -9.83 0.59 -3.30
C SER A 75 -9.82 -0.90 -3.69
N GLY A 76 -10.50 -1.26 -4.79
CA GLY A 76 -10.46 -2.63 -5.35
C GLY A 76 -9.09 -3.02 -5.90
N ASN A 77 -8.33 -2.06 -6.41
CA ASN A 77 -7.00 -2.27 -6.99
C ASN A 77 -5.87 -2.38 -5.94
N SER A 78 -6.20 -2.61 -4.67
CA SER A 78 -5.24 -2.71 -3.56
C SER A 78 -4.35 -1.47 -3.37
N VAL A 79 -4.77 -0.30 -3.83
CA VAL A 79 -4.05 0.98 -3.62
C VAL A 79 -4.20 1.40 -2.15
N ALA A 80 -3.15 1.99 -1.56
CA ALA A 80 -3.23 2.47 -0.18
C ALA A 80 -4.19 3.66 -0.08
N ARG A 81 -4.95 3.76 1.02
CA ARG A 81 -5.95 4.84 1.21
C ARG A 81 -5.34 6.24 1.08
N LYS A 82 -4.09 6.41 1.54
CA LYS A 82 -3.36 7.68 1.46
C LYS A 82 -3.13 8.09 0.00
N ASP A 83 -2.68 7.15 -0.82
CA ASP A 83 -2.42 7.37 -2.24
C ASP A 83 -3.73 7.63 -3.00
N ILE A 84 -4.83 6.94 -2.65
CA ILE A 84 -6.17 7.22 -3.20
C ILE A 84 -6.59 8.65 -2.89
N ALA A 85 -6.38 9.12 -1.65
CA ALA A 85 -6.74 10.47 -1.24
C ALA A 85 -5.92 11.52 -2.00
N GLU A 86 -4.61 11.27 -2.18
CA GLU A 86 -3.71 12.12 -2.94
C GLU A 86 -4.07 12.19 -4.43
N GLN A 87 -4.36 11.03 -5.07
CA GLN A 87 -4.82 10.97 -6.46
C GLN A 87 -6.12 11.73 -6.70
N LEU A 88 -7.00 11.77 -5.70
CA LEU A 88 -8.27 12.48 -5.77
C LEU A 88 -8.16 13.96 -5.34
N GLY A 89 -6.99 14.40 -4.85
CA GLY A 89 -6.78 15.75 -4.33
C GLY A 89 -7.60 16.05 -3.07
N VAL A 90 -7.92 15.02 -2.26
CA VAL A 90 -8.76 15.15 -1.07
C VAL A 90 -7.98 14.76 0.18
N ASN A 91 -8.27 15.41 1.30
CA ASN A 91 -7.72 14.99 2.59
C ASN A 91 -8.25 13.60 2.98
N LEU A 92 -7.36 12.70 3.38
CA LEU A 92 -7.68 11.33 3.82
C LEU A 92 -8.81 11.30 4.86
N LYS A 93 -8.77 12.18 5.86
CA LYS A 93 -9.80 12.22 6.92
C LYS A 93 -11.17 12.60 6.36
N THR A 94 -11.20 13.54 5.41
CA THR A 94 -12.43 13.95 4.73
C THR A 94 -12.99 12.80 3.88
N LEU A 95 -12.12 12.05 3.22
CA LEU A 95 -12.49 10.86 2.46
C LEU A 95 -13.09 9.78 3.37
N GLU A 96 -12.42 9.44 4.48
CA GLU A 96 -12.91 8.46 5.45
C GLU A 96 -14.24 8.89 6.09
N ASP A 97 -14.38 10.16 6.48
CA ASP A 97 -15.63 10.68 7.02
C ASP A 97 -16.77 10.62 5.99
N ALA A 98 -16.50 10.87 4.71
CA ALA A 98 -17.50 10.79 3.65
C ALA A 98 -17.99 9.35 3.43
N PHE A 99 -17.07 8.37 3.46
CA PHE A 99 -17.43 6.95 3.42
C PHE A 99 -18.27 6.57 4.65
N ARG A 100 -17.82 6.96 5.86
CA ARG A 100 -18.52 6.67 7.13
C ARG A 100 -19.94 7.22 7.15
N ARG A 101 -20.16 8.45 6.66
CA ARG A 101 -21.50 9.06 6.57
C ARG A 101 -22.47 8.30 5.67
N ARG A 102 -21.98 7.53 4.71
CA ARG A 102 -22.79 6.71 3.81
C ARG A 102 -22.92 5.26 4.27
N GLY A 103 -22.46 4.94 5.49
CA GLY A 103 -22.40 3.57 5.99
C GLY A 103 -21.45 2.67 5.21
N GLN A 104 -20.55 3.26 4.42
CA GLN A 104 -19.55 2.52 3.65
C GLN A 104 -18.21 2.59 4.38
N THR A 105 -17.44 1.52 4.31
CA THR A 105 -16.05 1.53 4.76
C THR A 105 -15.16 1.41 3.54
N LEU A 106 -14.11 2.24 3.48
CA LEU A 106 -13.00 1.97 2.56
C LEU A 106 -12.42 0.63 2.99
N THR A 107 -12.40 -0.35 2.08
CA THR A 107 -11.83 -1.66 2.39
C THR A 107 -10.42 -1.45 2.92
N THR A 108 -10.20 -1.80 4.18
CA THR A 108 -8.86 -1.93 4.71
C THR A 108 -8.21 -3.02 3.87
N ARG A 109 -6.95 -2.84 3.44
CA ARG A 109 -6.20 -3.96 2.86
C ARG A 109 -6.40 -5.15 3.80
N PRO A 110 -6.81 -6.33 3.28
CA PRO A 110 -6.95 -7.50 4.13
C PRO A 110 -5.64 -7.68 4.86
N PHE A 111 -5.70 -7.81 6.18
CA PHE A 111 -4.53 -8.07 6.99
C PHE A 111 -3.97 -9.41 6.52
N ARG A 112 -2.86 -9.37 5.78
CA ARG A 112 -2.19 -10.59 5.34
C ARG A 112 -1.57 -11.22 6.56
N THR A 113 -1.76 -12.52 6.70
CA THR A 113 -1.08 -13.25 7.77
C THR A 113 0.42 -13.22 7.52
N ARG A 114 1.22 -13.40 8.58
CA ARG A 114 2.68 -13.51 8.44
C ARG A 114 3.07 -14.61 7.44
N ARG A 115 2.32 -15.71 7.39
CA ARG A 115 2.58 -16.84 6.50
C ARG A 115 2.38 -16.48 5.03
N GLU A 116 1.28 -15.81 4.69
CA GLU A 116 1.02 -15.31 3.34
C GLU A 116 2.06 -14.28 2.88
N THR A 117 2.48 -13.42 3.82
CA THR A 117 3.52 -12.43 3.53
C THR A 117 4.85 -13.12 3.22
N LEU A 118 5.21 -14.15 3.99
CA LEU A 118 6.43 -14.94 3.75
C LEU A 118 6.36 -15.72 2.43
N SER A 119 5.23 -16.32 2.06
CA SER A 119 5.13 -17.05 0.79
C SER A 119 5.35 -16.12 -0.41
N ILE A 120 4.75 -14.93 -0.40
CA ILE A 120 4.96 -13.92 -1.45
C ILE A 120 6.44 -13.52 -1.54
N ILE A 121 7.10 -13.30 -0.40
CA ILE A 121 8.51 -12.92 -0.38
C ILE A 121 9.39 -14.06 -0.91
N VAL A 122 9.12 -15.31 -0.53
CA VAL A 122 9.82 -16.50 -1.03
C VAL A 122 9.70 -16.60 -2.56
N ASP A 123 8.50 -16.41 -3.10
CA ASP A 123 8.27 -16.45 -4.55
C ASP A 123 9.01 -15.32 -5.27
N CYS A 124 9.08 -14.14 -4.66
CA CYS A 124 9.83 -13.02 -5.23
C CYS A 124 11.35 -13.22 -5.18
N ILE A 125 11.88 -13.85 -4.11
CA ILE A 125 13.30 -14.24 -4.03
C ILE A 125 13.63 -15.24 -5.14
N LYS A 126 12.76 -16.25 -5.34
CA LYS A 126 12.92 -17.23 -6.43
C LYS A 126 12.87 -16.58 -7.81
N ALA A 127 12.09 -15.51 -7.97
CA ALA A 127 12.02 -14.73 -9.19
C ALA A 127 13.18 -13.72 -9.37
N GLY A 128 14.07 -13.58 -8.39
CA GLY A 128 15.20 -12.65 -8.46
C GLY A 128 14.82 -11.17 -8.39
N LEU A 129 13.65 -10.84 -7.83
CA LEU A 129 13.18 -9.46 -7.74
C LEU A 129 13.98 -8.65 -6.72
N SER A 130 14.02 -7.33 -6.93
CA SER A 130 14.67 -6.40 -6.00
C SER A 130 13.91 -6.28 -4.67
N GLN A 131 14.59 -5.87 -3.60
CA GLN A 131 13.96 -5.71 -2.27
C GLN A 131 12.81 -4.70 -2.25
N GLU A 132 12.89 -3.64 -3.08
CA GLU A 132 11.83 -2.64 -3.19
C GLU A 132 10.57 -3.22 -3.82
N GLU A 133 10.72 -3.98 -4.90
CA GLU A 133 9.62 -4.66 -5.57
C GLU A 133 9.01 -5.75 -4.70
N MET A 134 9.84 -6.49 -3.95
CA MET A 134 9.41 -7.45 -2.95
C MET A 134 8.53 -6.81 -1.90
N ALA A 135 8.96 -5.69 -1.31
CA ALA A 135 8.21 -4.96 -0.30
C ALA A 135 6.87 -4.46 -0.87
N LYS A 136 6.88 -3.90 -2.08
CA LYS A 136 5.67 -3.41 -2.77
C LYS A 136 4.67 -4.54 -3.01
N ARG A 137 5.13 -5.71 -3.48
CA ARG A 137 4.28 -6.87 -3.78
C ARG A 137 3.74 -7.55 -2.52
N ALA A 138 4.58 -7.68 -1.49
CA ALA A 138 4.20 -8.15 -0.17
C ALA A 138 3.29 -7.15 0.58
N GLY A 139 3.25 -5.89 0.15
CA GLY A 139 2.42 -4.84 0.74
C GLY A 139 2.95 -4.31 2.07
N ILE A 140 4.26 -4.48 2.31
CA ILE A 140 4.98 -4.02 3.51
C ILE A 140 5.95 -2.89 3.12
N THR A 141 6.42 -2.13 4.10
CA THR A 141 7.46 -1.13 3.86
C THR A 141 8.82 -1.80 3.65
N ALA A 142 9.71 -1.18 2.86
CA ALA A 142 11.07 -1.70 2.63
C ALA A 142 11.85 -1.85 3.95
N ALA A 143 11.66 -0.92 4.90
CA ALA A 143 12.21 -1.04 6.25
C ALA A 143 11.65 -2.26 7.00
N SER A 144 10.34 -2.55 6.88
CA SER A 144 9.74 -3.73 7.53
C SER A 144 10.29 -5.04 6.96
N LEU A 145 10.59 -5.09 5.66
CA LEU A 145 11.18 -6.28 5.02
C LEU A 145 12.50 -6.68 5.68
N THR A 146 13.37 -5.71 5.99
CA THR A 146 14.70 -5.92 6.57
C THR A 146 14.68 -5.97 8.10
N THR A 147 13.93 -5.08 8.76
CA THR A 147 13.86 -4.97 10.23
C THR A 147 13.03 -6.09 10.87
N ASN A 148 11.87 -6.47 10.31
CA ASN A 148 10.95 -7.44 10.94
C ASN A 148 11.31 -8.91 10.67
N LYS A 149 12.57 -9.22 10.34
CA LYS A 149 13.07 -10.58 10.07
C LYS A 149 12.38 -11.32 8.91
N HIS A 150 11.39 -10.73 8.22
CA HIS A 150 10.67 -11.35 7.11
C HIS A 150 11.63 -11.82 6.00
N TYR A 151 12.61 -10.99 5.63
CA TYR A 151 13.60 -11.36 4.62
C TYR A 151 14.47 -12.55 5.06
N ARG A 152 14.97 -12.55 6.31
CA ARG A 152 15.80 -13.65 6.82
C ARG A 152 15.01 -14.96 6.93
N ASP A 153 13.77 -14.88 7.40
CA ASP A 153 12.89 -16.03 7.53
C ASP A 153 12.54 -16.61 6.15
N ALA A 154 12.26 -15.75 5.16
CA ALA A 154 12.06 -16.17 3.77
C ALA A 154 13.32 -16.81 3.17
N MET A 155 14.51 -16.23 3.39
CA MET A 155 15.79 -16.81 2.95
C MET A 155 16.06 -18.19 3.56
N LYS A 156 15.70 -18.41 4.84
CA LYS A 156 15.80 -19.75 5.46
C LYS A 156 14.89 -20.76 4.76
N LEU A 157 13.68 -20.35 4.40
CA LEU A 157 12.71 -21.20 3.69
C LEU A 157 13.15 -21.50 2.25
N VAL A 158 13.82 -20.56 1.58
CA VAL A 158 14.43 -20.79 0.25
C VAL A 158 15.64 -21.72 0.39
N GLY A 159 16.52 -21.46 1.35
CA GLY A 159 17.73 -22.26 1.60
C GLY A 159 17.45 -23.70 2.01
N SER A 160 16.36 -23.98 2.74
CA SER A 160 15.95 -25.35 3.05
C SER A 160 15.50 -26.16 1.83
N THR A 161 15.16 -25.50 0.71
CA THR A 161 14.80 -26.15 -0.56
C THR A 161 15.96 -26.26 -1.55
N GLN A 162 17.13 -25.71 -1.23
CA GLN A 162 18.35 -25.85 -2.02
C GLN A 162 19.48 -26.39 -1.14
N LYS A 163 19.43 -27.69 -0.81
CA LYS A 163 20.68 -28.44 -0.71
C LYS A 163 21.02 -28.81 -2.15
N PRO A 164 21.95 -28.11 -2.85
CA PRO A 164 22.36 -28.56 -4.17
C PRO A 164 22.84 -30.00 -4.01
N ALA A 165 22.23 -30.91 -4.79
CA ALA A 165 22.74 -32.28 -4.90
C ALA A 165 24.23 -32.17 -5.23
N ALA A 166 25.08 -32.82 -4.45
CA ALA A 166 26.51 -32.84 -4.71
C ALA A 166 26.68 -33.26 -6.19
N PRO A 167 27.42 -32.48 -7.00
CA PRO A 167 27.63 -32.86 -8.39
C PRO A 167 28.23 -34.27 -8.39
N GLU A 168 27.56 -35.20 -9.06
CA GLU A 168 28.11 -36.54 -9.24
C GLU A 168 29.51 -36.39 -9.82
N PRO A 169 30.54 -37.01 -9.21
CA PRO A 169 31.90 -36.88 -9.70
C PRO A 169 31.94 -37.40 -11.13
N LYS A 170 32.13 -36.49 -12.09
CA LYS A 170 32.35 -36.88 -13.48
C LYS A 170 33.58 -37.77 -13.51
N ALA A 171 33.41 -39.01 -13.96
CA ALA A 171 34.52 -39.93 -14.18
C ALA A 171 35.46 -39.30 -15.22
N VAL A 172 36.62 -38.85 -14.78
CA VAL A 172 37.65 -38.30 -15.67
C VAL A 172 38.35 -39.50 -16.30
N ASN A 173 38.25 -39.62 -17.63
CA ASN A 173 39.04 -40.60 -18.37
C ASN A 173 40.51 -40.19 -18.35
N ILE A 174 41.34 -40.97 -17.67
CA ILE A 174 42.77 -40.69 -17.47
C ILE A 174 43.52 -40.63 -18.82
N ALA A 175 43.00 -41.32 -19.83
CA ALA A 175 43.55 -41.34 -21.19
C ALA A 175 43.54 -39.98 -21.88
N ASP A 176 42.59 -39.10 -21.53
CA ASP A 176 42.41 -37.79 -22.20
C ASP A 176 43.21 -36.66 -21.54
N LEU A 177 43.87 -36.93 -20.41
CA LEU A 177 44.69 -35.95 -19.69
C LEU A 177 46.06 -35.80 -20.34
N SER A 178 46.55 -34.56 -20.40
CA SER A 178 47.92 -34.25 -20.79
C SER A 178 48.93 -34.83 -19.79
N GLN A 179 50.18 -35.03 -20.23
CA GLN A 179 51.22 -35.62 -19.37
C GLN A 179 51.50 -34.74 -18.13
N GLU A 180 51.39 -33.43 -18.24
CA GLU A 180 51.55 -32.49 -17.13
C GLU A 180 50.43 -32.64 -16.09
N GLU A 181 49.18 -32.79 -16.53
CA GLU A 181 48.04 -33.01 -15.63
C GLU A 181 48.14 -34.37 -14.92
N ARG A 182 48.62 -35.41 -15.61
CA ARG A 182 48.89 -36.72 -14.99
C ARG A 182 49.96 -36.64 -13.91
N ASN A 183 51.05 -35.91 -14.18
CA ASN A 183 52.12 -35.70 -13.21
C ASN A 183 51.64 -34.90 -12.00
N ALA A 184 50.80 -33.88 -12.20
CA ALA A 184 50.21 -33.08 -11.12
C ALA A 184 49.27 -33.90 -10.23
N ILE A 185 48.44 -34.79 -10.82
CA ILE A 185 47.57 -35.69 -10.07
C ILE A 185 48.39 -36.68 -9.24
N ALA A 186 49.44 -37.26 -9.83
CA ALA A 186 50.33 -38.18 -9.12
C ALA A 186 51.05 -37.50 -7.94
N ALA A 187 51.58 -36.29 -8.14
CA ALA A 187 52.23 -35.52 -7.09
C ALA A 187 51.27 -35.20 -5.93
N ASN A 188 50.03 -34.79 -6.24
CA ASN A 188 49.00 -34.53 -5.24
C ASN A 188 48.58 -35.79 -4.47
N ALA A 189 48.52 -36.95 -5.14
CA ALA A 189 48.21 -38.22 -4.49
C ALA A 189 49.30 -38.63 -3.49
N ILE A 190 50.58 -38.47 -3.86
CA ILE A 190 51.73 -38.71 -3.00
C ILE A 190 51.68 -37.78 -1.78
N TRP A 191 51.42 -36.49 -2.00
CA TRP A 191 51.37 -35.49 -0.92
C TRP A 191 50.26 -35.80 0.09
N ARG A 192 49.05 -36.13 -0.38
CA ARG A 192 47.93 -36.54 0.49
C ARG A 192 48.17 -37.88 1.20
N GLY A 193 48.96 -38.77 0.60
CA GLY A 193 49.42 -39.99 1.28
C GLY A 193 50.36 -39.67 2.44
N LEU A 194 51.29 -38.74 2.21
CA LEU A 194 52.24 -38.27 3.22
C LEU A 194 51.55 -37.55 4.37
N GLU A 195 50.54 -36.71 4.09
CA GLU A 195 49.73 -36.05 5.12
C GLU A 195 48.97 -37.05 5.97
N ARG A 196 48.36 -38.06 5.36
CA ARG A 196 47.65 -39.12 6.09
C ARG A 196 48.60 -39.92 6.99
N TRP A 197 49.80 -40.23 6.50
CA TRP A 197 50.82 -40.92 7.30
C TRP A 197 51.32 -40.06 8.46
N ARG A 198 51.58 -38.76 8.22
CA ARG A 198 51.96 -37.81 9.28
C ARG A 198 50.86 -37.60 10.33
N GLY A 199 49.60 -37.63 9.92
CA GLY A 199 48.45 -37.54 10.82
C GLY A 199 48.22 -38.80 11.66
N ALA A 200 48.62 -39.98 11.16
CA ALA A 200 48.49 -41.26 11.87
C ALA A 200 49.63 -41.52 12.89
N ASN A 201 50.77 -40.85 12.73
CA ASN A 201 51.94 -40.96 13.63
C ASN A 201 52.05 -39.79 14.64
N ARG A 202 50.95 -39.05 14.87
CA ARG A 202 50.79 -38.10 15.97
C ARG A 202 49.76 -38.64 16.95
#